data_AF-A0A554VRS0-F1
#
_entry.id   AF-A0A554VRS0-F1
#
_cell.length_a   1.000
_cell.length_b   1.000
_cell.length_c   1.000
_cell.angle_alpha   90.00
_cell.angle_beta   90.00
_cell.angle_gamma   90.00
#
_symmetry.space_group_name_H-M   'P 1'
#
loop_
_entity.id
_entity.type
_entity.pdbx_description
1 polymer ?
#
loop_
_entity_poly.entity_id
_entity_poly.type
_entity_poly.pdbx_seq_one_letter_code
_entity_poly.pdbx_strand_id
1 'polypeptide(L)'
;MARIILHIFMMFTTMFAYTNITTKAIHQEITTKYFINDIEVTEKRFNKKLESLEETGGWFCLDTNTGGVTGYKCKDKSEQEYTYECTLDLVKSECRLTKTSINISKF
;
A
#
# COMPACT_ATOMS: atom_id res chain seq x y z
N MET A 1 1.89 54.30 -52.40
CA MET A 1 2.40 53.30 -53.37
C MET A 1 3.02 52.16 -52.59
N ALA A 2 2.61 50.93 -52.91
CA ALA A 2 3.07 49.70 -52.28
C ALA A 2 4.51 49.32 -52.69
N ARG A 3 5.25 48.62 -51.83
CA ARG A 3 5.63 47.20 -52.05
C ARG A 3 6.54 46.63 -50.94
N ILE A 4 6.21 45.40 -50.61
CA ILE A 4 6.77 44.39 -49.71
C ILE A 4 8.21 43.99 -50.08
N ILE A 5 9.08 43.80 -49.08
CA ILE A 5 10.14 42.76 -48.98
C ILE A 5 10.37 42.54 -47.47
N LEU A 6 9.79 41.56 -46.76
CA LEU A 6 9.95 40.10 -46.78
C LEU A 6 11.40 39.60 -46.58
N HIS A 7 11.63 39.00 -45.40
CA HIS A 7 12.74 38.12 -44.98
C HIS A 7 14.07 38.71 -44.48
N ILE A 8 14.15 38.89 -43.15
CA ILE A 8 15.38 38.64 -42.35
C ILE A 8 14.87 38.06 -41.01
N PHE A 9 14.72 36.75 -40.86
CA PHE A 9 15.74 35.80 -40.39
C PHE A 9 16.41 36.21 -39.07
N MET A 10 15.85 35.74 -37.94
CA MET A 10 16.54 35.41 -36.68
C MET A 10 15.48 34.90 -35.68
N MET A 11 15.18 33.59 -35.67
CA MET A 11 15.76 32.65 -34.71
C MET A 11 16.02 33.26 -33.32
N PHE A 12 14.95 33.48 -32.56
CA PHE A 12 15.02 33.53 -31.10
C PHE A 12 14.31 32.30 -30.52
N THR A 13 14.91 31.14 -30.78
CA THR A 13 14.68 29.93 -30.00
C THR A 13 15.45 30.07 -28.69
N THR A 14 14.89 30.79 -27.73
CA THR A 14 15.42 30.79 -26.36
C THR A 14 15.07 29.46 -25.72
N MET A 15 16.11 28.67 -25.51
CA MET A 15 16.16 27.43 -24.77
C MET A 15 15.32 27.47 -23.50
N PHE A 16 14.20 26.74 -23.50
CA PHE A 16 13.73 26.14 -22.26
C PHE A 16 14.68 24.99 -21.97
N ALA A 17 15.67 25.23 -21.12
CA ALA A 17 16.45 24.17 -20.52
C ALA A 17 15.49 23.34 -19.66
N TYR A 18 14.95 22.27 -20.25
CA TYR A 18 14.28 21.20 -19.54
C TYR A 18 15.29 20.53 -18.62
N THR A 19 15.47 21.05 -17.41
CA THR A 19 15.96 20.21 -16.32
C THR A 19 14.79 19.36 -15.87
N ASN A 20 14.53 18.28 -16.61
CA ASN A 20 13.84 17.14 -16.02
C ASN A 20 14.81 16.57 -14.98
N ILE A 21 14.77 17.14 -13.77
CA ILE A 21 15.31 16.47 -12.60
C ILE A 21 14.41 15.26 -12.42
N THR A 22 14.75 14.17 -13.11
CA THR A 22 14.19 12.86 -12.83
C THR A 22 14.82 12.45 -11.51
N THR A 23 14.26 12.94 -10.40
CA THR A 23 14.41 12.33 -9.09
C THR A 23 13.86 10.92 -9.25
N LYS A 24 14.72 9.98 -9.66
CA LYS A 24 14.48 8.56 -9.47
C LYS A 24 14.42 8.39 -7.97
N ALA A 25 13.21 8.53 -7.41
CA ALA A 25 12.92 8.00 -6.09
C ALA A 25 13.40 6.55 -6.15
N ILE A 26 14.44 6.23 -5.37
CA ILE A 26 14.86 4.85 -5.15
C ILE A 26 13.69 4.24 -4.39
N HIS A 27 12.68 3.78 -5.11
CA HIS A 27 11.64 2.96 -4.54
C HIS A 27 12.33 1.63 -4.27
N GLN A 28 12.84 1.47 -3.05
CA GLN A 28 13.21 0.15 -2.57
C GLN A 28 11.94 -0.70 -2.72
N GLU A 29 12.00 -1.75 -3.54
CA GLU A 29 10.91 -2.72 -3.63
C GLU A 29 10.82 -3.42 -2.26
N ILE A 30 9.97 -2.89 -1.39
CA ILE A 30 9.68 -3.52 -0.10
C ILE A 30 8.72 -4.67 -0.40
N THR A 31 9.24 -5.90 -0.37
CA THR A 31 8.40 -7.10 -0.50
C THR A 31 7.49 -7.27 0.70
N THR A 32 6.19 -7.42 0.47
CA THR A 32 5.21 -7.70 1.51
C THR A 32 5.37 -9.13 2.03
N LYS A 33 5.49 -9.28 3.35
CA LYS A 33 5.45 -10.58 4.04
C LYS A 33 4.05 -10.87 4.56
N TYR A 34 3.66 -12.14 4.57
CA TYR A 34 2.31 -12.54 4.97
C TYR A 34 2.37 -13.54 6.12
N PHE A 35 1.54 -13.36 7.15
CA PHE A 35 1.53 -14.21 8.34
C PHE A 35 0.12 -14.67 8.69
N ILE A 36 -0.01 -15.94 9.13
CA ILE A 36 -1.22 -16.46 9.76
C ILE A 36 -0.82 -17.01 11.14
N ASN A 37 -1.32 -16.41 12.22
CA ASN A 37 -0.95 -16.74 13.61
C ASN A 37 0.57 -16.81 13.80
N ASP A 38 1.26 -15.74 13.42
CA ASP A 38 2.73 -15.59 13.51
C ASP A 38 3.58 -16.53 12.65
N ILE A 39 2.96 -17.39 11.83
CA ILE A 39 3.66 -18.22 10.86
C ILE A 39 3.69 -17.52 9.51
N GLU A 40 4.89 -17.28 8.97
CA GLU A 40 5.07 -16.75 7.62
C GLU A 40 4.53 -17.73 6.57
N VAL A 41 3.74 -17.22 5.63
CA VAL A 41 3.09 -17.99 4.57
C VAL A 41 3.23 -17.26 3.23
N THR A 42 2.97 -17.97 2.14
CA THR A 42 2.88 -17.33 0.82
C THR A 42 1.63 -16.45 0.73
N GLU A 43 1.70 -15.40 -0.08
CA GLU A 43 0.56 -14.55 -0.42
C GLU A 43 -0.67 -15.38 -0.85
N LYS A 44 -0.46 -16.37 -1.72
CA LYS A 44 -1.53 -17.26 -2.18
C LYS A 44 -2.22 -18.00 -1.03
N ARG A 45 -1.47 -18.47 -0.02
CA ARG A 45 -2.03 -19.16 1.15
C ARG A 45 -2.74 -18.16 2.07
N PHE A 46 -2.20 -16.96 2.21
CA PHE A 46 -2.81 -15.87 2.96
C PHE A 46 -4.16 -15.46 2.37
N ASN A 47 -4.19 -15.11 1.08
CA ASN A 47 -5.40 -14.67 0.38
C ASN A 47 -6.48 -15.75 0.39
N LYS A 48 -6.11 -17.03 0.16
CA LYS A 48 -7.06 -18.14 0.27
C LYS A 48 -7.69 -18.26 1.67
N LYS A 49 -6.92 -17.98 2.73
CA LYS A 49 -7.48 -17.95 4.10
C LYS A 49 -8.35 -16.72 4.28
N LEU A 50 -7.91 -15.54 3.86
CA LEU A 50 -8.66 -14.29 3.97
C LEU A 50 -10.02 -14.36 3.27
N GLU A 51 -10.07 -14.89 2.04
CA GLU A 51 -11.30 -15.13 1.27
C GLU A 51 -12.31 -16.06 1.97
N SER A 52 -11.84 -16.89 2.90
CA SER A 52 -12.70 -17.78 3.69
C SER A 52 -13.30 -17.12 4.94
N LEU A 53 -12.90 -15.88 5.23
CA LEU A 53 -13.33 -15.12 6.40
C LEU A 53 -14.41 -14.11 6.01
N GLU A 54 -15.35 -13.91 6.91
CA GLU A 54 -16.37 -12.86 6.84
C GLU A 54 -15.91 -11.66 7.66
N GLU A 55 -15.98 -10.45 7.10
CA GLU A 55 -15.75 -9.20 7.84
C GLU A 55 -16.86 -9.00 8.89
N THR A 56 -16.49 -8.77 10.15
CA THR A 56 -17.42 -8.63 11.29
C THR A 56 -17.28 -7.32 12.04
N GLY A 57 -16.17 -6.61 11.86
CA GLY A 57 -15.94 -5.29 12.44
C GLY A 57 -15.60 -4.29 11.36
N GLY A 58 -15.88 -3.02 11.62
CA GLY A 58 -15.50 -1.94 10.71
C GLY A 58 -13.99 -1.84 10.52
N TRP A 59 -13.62 -1.28 9.38
CA TRP A 59 -12.25 -0.95 9.04
C TRP A 59 -11.66 0.10 9.99
N PHE A 60 -10.38 -0.07 10.30
CA PHE A 60 -9.57 0.96 10.92
C PHE A 60 -8.36 1.30 10.06
N CYS A 61 -7.91 2.54 10.21
CA CYS A 61 -6.66 3.04 9.66
C CYS A 61 -5.96 3.84 10.76
N LEU A 62 -4.67 3.58 10.95
CA LEU A 62 -3.82 4.23 11.94
C LEU A 62 -2.55 4.70 11.26
N ASP A 63 -2.32 6.01 11.25
CA ASP A 63 -1.06 6.57 10.79
C ASP A 63 0.03 6.28 11.83
N THR A 64 1.23 5.94 11.35
CA THR A 64 2.43 5.79 12.18
C THR A 64 3.47 6.83 11.76
N ASN A 65 4.51 7.02 12.57
CA ASN A 65 5.56 8.01 12.27
C ASN A 65 6.27 7.78 10.92
N THR A 66 6.20 6.57 10.39
CA THR A 66 6.95 6.13 9.22
C THR A 66 6.07 5.40 8.19
N GLY A 67 4.75 5.39 8.38
CA GLY A 67 3.83 4.71 7.48
C GLY A 67 2.41 4.63 8.05
N GLY A 68 1.79 3.45 7.96
CA GLY A 68 0.42 3.24 8.44
C GLY A 68 0.06 1.78 8.64
N VAL A 69 -1.03 1.57 9.38
CA VAL A 69 -1.64 0.26 9.63
C VAL A 69 -3.11 0.33 9.25
N THR A 70 -3.56 -0.62 8.43
CA THR A 70 -4.99 -0.83 8.14
C THR A 70 -5.42 -2.21 8.62
N GLY A 71 -6.68 -2.35 8.99
CA GLY A 71 -7.18 -3.64 9.44
C GLY A 71 -8.67 -3.68 9.71
N TYR A 72 -9.17 -4.88 9.99
CA TYR A 72 -10.56 -5.13 10.37
C TYR A 72 -10.68 -6.45 11.14
N LYS A 73 -11.80 -6.63 11.86
CA LYS A 73 -12.13 -7.91 12.50
C LYS A 73 -12.87 -8.80 11.52
N CYS A 74 -12.56 -10.09 11.54
CA CYS A 74 -13.22 -11.08 10.70
C CYS A 74 -13.41 -12.41 11.44
N LYS A 75 -14.27 -13.28 10.92
CA LYS A 75 -14.50 -14.62 11.48
C LYS A 75 -14.52 -15.69 10.40
N ASP A 76 -14.20 -16.92 10.76
CA ASP A 76 -14.46 -18.06 9.87
C ASP A 76 -15.85 -18.68 10.09
N LYS A 77 -16.20 -19.68 9.26
CA LYS A 77 -17.47 -20.40 9.33
C LYS A 77 -17.73 -21.12 10.65
N SER A 78 -16.70 -21.31 11.48
CA SER A 78 -16.80 -21.91 12.81
C SER A 78 -16.93 -20.84 13.90
N GLU A 79 -17.22 -19.59 13.53
CA GLU A 79 -17.29 -18.42 14.42
C GLU A 79 -15.95 -18.14 15.15
N GLN A 80 -14.82 -18.66 14.65
CA GLN A 80 -13.51 -18.29 15.18
C GLN A 80 -13.17 -16.89 14.69
N GLU A 81 -12.96 -15.97 15.63
CA GLU A 81 -12.57 -14.59 15.34
C GLU A 81 -11.07 -14.47 15.00
N TYR A 82 -10.79 -13.53 14.11
CA TYR A 82 -9.48 -13.12 13.65
C TYR A 82 -9.42 -11.59 13.57
N THR A 83 -8.21 -11.05 13.68
CA THR A 83 -7.90 -9.68 13.29
C THR A 83 -7.02 -9.73 12.04
N TYR A 84 -7.46 -9.05 10.98
CA TYR A 84 -6.65 -8.78 9.79
C TYR A 84 -5.97 -7.42 9.96
N GLU A 85 -4.66 -7.36 9.71
CA GLU A 85 -3.89 -6.12 9.77
C GLU A 85 -2.84 -6.11 8.66
N CYS A 86 -2.68 -5.01 7.94
CA CYS A 86 -1.54 -4.75 7.08
C CYS A 86 -0.80 -3.51 7.55
N THR A 87 0.49 -3.65 7.80
CA THR A 87 1.42 -2.58 8.14
C THR A 87 2.28 -2.25 6.94
N LEU A 88 2.29 -0.99 6.52
CA LEU A 88 3.21 -0.46 5.54
C LEU A 88 4.07 0.62 6.20
N ASP A 89 5.38 0.49 6.08
CA ASP A 89 6.38 1.37 6.68
C ASP A 89 7.56 1.52 5.69
N LEU A 90 8.42 2.51 5.88
CA LEU A 90 9.64 2.75 5.10
C LEU A 90 10.58 1.54 5.03
N VAL A 91 10.51 0.63 6.00
CA VAL A 91 11.42 -0.53 6.13
C VAL A 91 10.73 -1.88 6.04
N LYS A 92 9.40 -1.93 6.16
CA LYS A 92 8.65 -3.19 6.22
C LYS A 92 7.27 -3.05 5.59
N SER A 93 6.85 -4.11 4.93
CA SER A 93 5.47 -4.31 4.48
C SER A 93 5.04 -5.70 4.96
N GLU A 94 4.02 -5.77 5.82
CA GLU A 94 3.54 -7.04 6.38
C GLU A 94 2.03 -7.08 6.48
N CYS A 95 1.42 -8.20 6.15
CA CYS A 95 0.01 -8.47 6.37
C CYS A 95 -0.16 -9.69 7.28
N ARG A 96 -1.07 -9.61 8.24
CA ARG A 96 -1.25 -10.59 9.31
C ARG A 96 -2.72 -10.96 9.48
N LEU A 97 -2.96 -12.23 9.75
CA LEU A 97 -4.22 -12.79 10.25
C LEU A 97 -3.96 -13.45 11.59
N THR A 98 -4.43 -12.82 12.66
CA THR A 98 -4.18 -13.26 14.04
C THR A 98 -5.48 -13.75 14.66
N LYS A 99 -5.53 -15.01 15.10
CA LYS A 99 -6.68 -15.54 15.86
C LYS A 99 -6.85 -14.74 17.14
N THR A 100 -8.06 -14.24 17.36
CA THR A 100 -8.45 -13.67 18.64
C THR A 100 -8.69 -14.82 19.60
N SER A 101 -7.91 -14.89 20.69
CA SER A 101 -8.15 -15.90 21.72
C SER A 101 -9.42 -15.53 22.50
N ILE A 102 -10.42 -16.41 22.49
CA ILE A 102 -11.61 -16.26 23.33
C ILE A 102 -11.15 -16.51 24.78
N ASN A 103 -11.10 -15.46 25.57
CA ASN A 103 -10.81 -15.57 27.00
C ASN A 103 -12.07 -16.15 27.68
N ILE A 104 -12.08 -17.46 27.92
CA ILE A 104 -13.21 -18.20 28.53
C ILE A 104 -13.34 -17.91 30.05
N SER A 105 -12.76 -16.81 30.56
CA SER A 105 -12.77 -16.46 31.99
C SER A 105 -14.03 -15.72 32.47
N LYS A 106 -15.12 -15.77 31.69
CA LYS A 106 -16.44 -15.26 32.11
C LYS A 106 -17.54 -16.27 31.80
N PHE A 107 -17.53 -17.38 32.52
CA PHE A 107 -18.72 -18.16 32.86
C PHE A 107 -18.82 -18.22 34.39
#